data_AF-A0A2G9PZ72-F1
#
_entry.id   AF-A0A2G9PZ72-F1
#
_cell.length_a   1.000
_cell.length_b   1.000
_cell.length_c   1.000
_cell.angle_alpha   90.00
_cell.angle_beta   90.00
_cell.angle_gamma   90.00
#
_symmetry.space_group_name_H-M   'P 1'
#
loop_
_entity.id
_entity.type
_entity.pdbx_description
1 polymer ?
#
loop_
_entity_poly.entity_id
_entity_poly.type
_entity_poly.pdbx_seq_one_letter_code
_entity_poly.pdbx_strand_id
1 'polypeptide(L)'
;MGMVNEKTIFVVLVILLITINYNFLNNKVEDFFTDYQTGVVERVIDGDTLVLETSEHVRLLGINTPEKGEPYYEEAKEFLESRVLNKSITLKYGKEKYDKYQRLLAYVFLENENINVEIVESGLGNYYFYDGRDKYSGALEDAWTKCLEEEINLCEPSQNYCKNCIEIAEDYVINSCSFSCDISDWEIKGEGREKFVFSEVLNENQKAYFELDLSDSGRTLFLRDSEGKLVLWETH
;
A
#
# COMPACT_ATOMS: atom_id res chain seq x y z
N MET A 1 -24.74 51.59 -25.62
CA MET A 1 -24.59 50.18 -25.22
C MET A 1 -23.66 49.54 -26.25
N GLY A 2 -22.37 49.41 -25.94
CA GLY A 2 -21.38 48.97 -26.92
C GLY A 2 -21.59 47.50 -27.28
N MET A 3 -21.72 47.17 -28.57
CA MET A 3 -21.79 45.79 -29.03
C MET A 3 -20.48 45.07 -28.67
N VAL A 4 -20.57 44.00 -27.89
CA VAL A 4 -19.44 43.13 -27.60
C VAL A 4 -19.01 42.47 -28.91
N ASN A 5 -17.73 42.59 -29.26
CA ASN A 5 -17.15 42.06 -30.49
C ASN A 5 -17.25 40.52 -30.51
N GLU A 6 -17.67 39.93 -31.64
CA GLU A 6 -17.75 38.47 -31.82
C GLU A 6 -16.43 37.76 -31.48
N LYS A 7 -15.28 38.38 -31.79
CA LYS A 7 -13.96 37.87 -31.41
C LYS A 7 -13.78 37.81 -29.89
N THR A 8 -14.32 38.80 -29.17
CA THR A 8 -14.28 38.84 -27.70
C THR A 8 -15.15 37.74 -27.11
N ILE A 9 -16.33 37.49 -27.68
CA ILE A 9 -17.21 36.39 -27.25
C ILE A 9 -16.51 35.04 -27.45
N PHE A 10 -15.89 34.82 -28.61
CA PHE A 10 -15.15 33.59 -28.89
C PHE A 10 -14.00 33.36 -27.90
N VAL A 11 -13.19 34.38 -27.61
CA VAL A 11 -12.09 34.28 -26.64
C VAL A 11 -12.60 33.95 -25.24
N VAL A 12 -13.70 34.57 -24.80
CA VAL A 12 -14.31 34.29 -23.49
C VAL A 12 -14.80 32.84 -23.42
N LEU A 13 -15.43 32.32 -24.48
CA LEU A 13 -15.89 30.93 -24.53
C LEU A 13 -14.73 29.93 -24.46
N VAL A 14 -13.61 30.21 -25.14
CA VAL A 14 -12.41 29.37 -25.07
C VAL A 14 -11.81 29.38 -23.67
N ILE A 15 -11.69 30.54 -23.03
CA ILE A 15 -11.18 30.64 -21.65
C ILE A 15 -12.11 29.89 -20.69
N LEU A 16 -13.43 30.09 -20.81
CA LEU A 16 -14.42 29.40 -19.97
C LEU A 16 -14.31 27.89 -20.13
N LEU A 17 -14.14 27.40 -21.36
CA LEU A 17 -14.00 25.98 -21.66
C LEU A 17 -12.71 25.40 -21.08
N ILE A 18 -11.59 26.14 -21.14
CA ILE A 18 -10.33 25.73 -20.49
C ILE A 18 -10.48 25.73 -18.98
N THR A 19 -11.10 26.75 -18.38
CA THR A 19 -11.28 26.83 -16.92
C THR A 19 -12.19 25.72 -16.40
N ILE A 20 -13.29 25.42 -17.11
CA ILE A 20 -14.20 24.31 -16.76
C ILE A 20 -13.47 22.97 -16.81
N ASN A 21 -12.58 22.79 -17.79
CA ASN A 21 -11.83 21.55 -17.99
C ASN A 21 -10.43 21.59 -17.37
N TYR A 22 -10.11 22.58 -16.53
CA TYR A 22 -8.75 22.81 -16.07
C TYR A 22 -8.19 21.60 -15.33
N ASN A 23 -8.96 21.02 -14.41
CA ASN A 23 -8.54 19.83 -13.66
C ASN A 23 -8.26 18.63 -14.59
N PHE A 24 -9.09 18.43 -15.61
CA PHE A 24 -8.90 17.36 -16.58
C PHE A 24 -7.65 17.58 -17.45
N LEU A 25 -7.46 18.80 -17.95
CA LEU A 25 -6.29 19.16 -18.76
C LEU A 25 -5.00 19.09 -17.92
N ASN A 26 -5.05 19.54 -16.68
CA ASN A 26 -3.90 19.51 -15.78
C ASN A 26 -3.44 18.07 -15.50
N ASN A 27 -4.36 17.17 -15.15
CA ASN A 27 -4.03 15.75 -14.94
C ASN A 27 -3.45 15.11 -16.20
N LYS A 28 -4.00 15.42 -17.38
CA LYS A 28 -3.48 14.92 -18.67
C LYS A 28 -2.08 15.43 -18.99
N VAL A 29 -1.80 16.68 -18.66
CA VAL A 29 -0.49 17.30 -18.86
C VAL A 29 0.54 16.73 -17.87
N GLU A 30 0.15 16.50 -16.63
CA GLU A 30 0.99 15.87 -15.62
C GLU A 30 1.33 14.41 -15.97
N ASP A 31 0.36 13.66 -16.49
CA ASP A 31 0.61 12.32 -17.06
C ASP A 31 1.52 12.36 -18.31
N PHE A 32 1.47 13.45 -19.10
CA PHE A 32 2.34 13.62 -20.26
C PHE A 32 3.80 13.93 -19.88
N PHE A 33 4.01 14.56 -18.73
CA PHE A 33 5.34 14.90 -18.21
C PHE A 33 5.85 13.92 -17.14
N THR A 34 5.12 12.84 -16.84
CA THR A 34 5.64 11.84 -15.91
C THR A 34 6.74 11.06 -16.61
N ASP A 35 7.94 11.04 -16.04
CA ASP A 35 8.98 10.14 -16.50
C ASP A 35 8.50 8.70 -16.35
N TYR A 36 8.34 8.02 -17.48
CA TYR A 36 8.04 6.59 -17.52
C TYR A 36 9.10 5.87 -18.35
N GLN A 37 9.41 4.64 -17.93
CA GLN A 37 10.29 3.73 -18.65
C GLN A 37 9.52 2.46 -18.93
N THR A 38 9.75 1.82 -20.07
CA THR A 38 9.31 0.45 -20.29
C THR A 38 10.46 -0.53 -20.09
N GLY A 39 10.15 -1.75 -19.65
CA GLY A 39 11.15 -2.79 -19.44
C GLY A 39 10.52 -4.18 -19.45
N VAL A 40 11.29 -5.18 -19.88
CA VAL A 40 10.89 -6.59 -19.83
C VAL A 40 11.35 -7.18 -18.49
N VAL A 41 10.44 -7.85 -17.78
CA VAL A 41 10.76 -8.50 -16.50
C VAL A 41 11.48 -9.82 -16.75
N GLU A 42 12.71 -9.93 -16.27
CA GLU A 42 13.53 -11.14 -16.32
C GLU A 42 13.26 -12.05 -15.12
N ARG A 43 13.09 -11.46 -13.93
CA ARG A 43 12.99 -12.20 -12.68
C ARG A 43 12.17 -11.45 -11.63
N VAL A 44 11.42 -12.17 -10.81
CA VAL A 44 10.80 -11.65 -9.59
C VAL A 44 11.59 -12.16 -8.39
N ILE A 45 11.90 -11.26 -7.45
CA ILE A 45 12.69 -11.59 -6.25
C ILE A 45 11.75 -12.02 -5.12
N ASP A 46 10.74 -11.20 -4.85
CA ASP A 46 9.71 -11.35 -3.82
C ASP A 46 8.43 -10.62 -4.26
N GLY A 47 7.44 -10.48 -3.37
CA GLY A 47 6.13 -9.90 -3.69
C GLY A 47 6.13 -8.43 -4.11
N ASP A 48 7.23 -7.69 -3.90
CA ASP A 48 7.31 -6.27 -4.25
C ASP A 48 8.62 -5.85 -4.93
N THR A 49 9.48 -6.80 -5.30
CA THR A 49 10.75 -6.54 -5.97
C THR A 49 10.93 -7.42 -7.21
N LEU A 50 11.27 -6.80 -8.34
CA LEU A 50 11.55 -7.47 -9.61
C LEU A 50 12.86 -6.98 -10.25
N VAL A 51 13.31 -7.69 -11.28
CA VAL A 51 14.51 -7.38 -12.07
C VAL A 51 14.15 -7.37 -13.54
N LEU A 52 14.56 -6.31 -14.24
CA LEU A 52 14.43 -6.18 -15.69
C LEU A 52 15.57 -6.90 -16.41
N GLU A 53 15.40 -7.23 -17.69
CA GLU A 53 16.48 -7.76 -18.55
C GLU A 53 17.71 -6.83 -18.64
N THR A 54 17.54 -5.54 -18.34
CA THR A 54 18.63 -4.56 -18.20
C THR A 54 19.44 -4.72 -16.91
N SER A 55 19.13 -5.74 -16.08
CA SER A 55 19.66 -5.98 -14.74
C SER A 55 19.29 -4.92 -13.69
N GLU A 56 18.38 -3.99 -14.03
CA GLU A 56 17.87 -2.99 -13.09
C GLU A 56 16.88 -3.65 -12.14
N HIS A 57 17.08 -3.42 -10.84
CA HIS A 57 16.14 -3.83 -9.80
C HIS A 57 15.05 -2.78 -9.64
N VAL A 58 13.80 -3.20 -9.50
CA VAL A 58 12.65 -2.33 -9.27
C VAL A 58 11.99 -2.74 -7.96
N ARG A 59 11.82 -1.77 -7.04
CA ARG A 59 10.99 -1.90 -5.84
C ARG A 59 9.66 -1.22 -6.12
N LEU A 60 8.57 -1.97 -5.99
CA LEU A 60 7.22 -1.49 -6.17
C LEU A 60 6.91 -0.44 -5.11
N LEU A 61 6.50 0.76 -5.52
CA LEU A 61 6.15 1.86 -4.61
C LEU A 61 4.78 1.69 -3.96
N GLY A 62 4.61 2.30 -2.79
CA GLY A 62 3.30 2.41 -2.14
C GLY A 62 2.81 1.13 -1.48
N ILE A 63 3.59 0.04 -1.50
CA ILE A 63 3.19 -1.25 -0.95
C ILE A 63 4.32 -1.92 -0.16
N ASN A 64 3.94 -2.81 0.74
CA ASN A 64 4.84 -3.74 1.39
C ASN A 64 4.21 -5.13 1.38
N THR A 65 4.90 -6.11 0.81
CA THR A 65 4.45 -7.51 0.88
C THR A 65 5.02 -8.20 2.10
N PRO A 66 4.46 -9.35 2.53
CA PRO A 66 5.05 -10.16 3.58
C PRO A 66 6.52 -10.45 3.29
N GLU A 67 7.32 -10.55 4.35
CA GLU A 67 8.73 -10.92 4.29
C GLU A 67 8.90 -12.44 4.29
N LYS A 68 10.08 -12.92 3.90
CA LYS A 68 10.33 -14.37 3.84
C LYS A 68 10.08 -15.05 5.19
N GLY A 69 9.20 -16.05 5.17
CA GLY A 69 8.79 -16.81 6.37
C GLY A 69 7.53 -16.27 7.04
N GLU A 70 6.98 -15.15 6.57
CA GLU A 70 5.66 -14.67 6.97
C GLU A 70 4.55 -15.32 6.12
N PRO A 71 3.32 -15.44 6.65
CA PRO A 71 2.16 -15.88 5.87
C PRO A 71 1.99 -15.06 4.59
N TYR A 72 1.59 -15.72 3.51
CA TYR A 72 1.32 -15.12 2.19
C TYR A 72 2.56 -14.60 1.43
N TYR A 73 3.78 -14.85 1.91
CA TYR A 73 5.02 -14.48 1.20
C TYR A 73 5.14 -15.13 -0.18
N GLU A 74 4.95 -16.46 -0.26
CA GLU A 74 5.09 -17.19 -1.52
C GLU A 74 3.95 -16.83 -2.47
N GLU A 75 2.73 -16.69 -1.95
CA GLU A 75 1.54 -16.28 -2.71
C GLU A 75 1.70 -14.88 -3.33
N ALA A 76 2.28 -13.92 -2.59
CA ALA A 76 2.56 -12.58 -3.09
C ALA A 76 3.58 -12.61 -4.23
N LYS A 77 4.63 -13.42 -4.09
CA LYS A 77 5.64 -13.61 -5.13
C LYS A 77 5.07 -14.30 -6.37
N GLU A 78 4.34 -15.40 -6.19
CA GLU A 78 3.70 -16.16 -7.28
C GLU A 78 2.69 -15.29 -8.04
N PHE A 79 1.93 -14.46 -7.32
CA PHE A 79 1.04 -13.48 -7.92
C PHE A 79 1.81 -12.52 -8.83
N LEU A 80 2.86 -11.87 -8.31
CA LEU A 80 3.65 -10.93 -9.10
C LEU A 80 4.29 -11.62 -10.31
N GLU A 81 4.86 -12.82 -10.14
CA GLU A 81 5.38 -13.64 -11.24
C GLU A 81 4.33 -13.89 -12.33
N SER A 82 3.14 -14.37 -11.94
CA SER A 82 2.05 -14.64 -12.89
C SER A 82 1.61 -13.41 -13.68
N ARG A 83 1.67 -12.23 -13.03
CA ARG A 83 1.29 -10.97 -13.61
C ARG A 83 2.34 -10.44 -14.56
N VAL A 84 3.64 -10.43 -14.22
CA VAL A 84 4.63 -9.63 -14.95
C VAL A 84 5.80 -10.40 -15.57
N LEU A 85 6.07 -11.65 -15.17
CA LEU A 85 7.26 -12.38 -15.63
C LEU A 85 7.27 -12.55 -17.16
N ASN A 86 8.41 -12.26 -17.80
CA ASN A 86 8.60 -12.28 -19.25
C ASN A 86 7.66 -11.34 -20.03
N LYS A 87 7.08 -10.32 -19.38
CA LYS A 87 6.22 -9.31 -20.02
C LYS A 87 6.89 -7.94 -19.99
N SER A 88 6.52 -7.09 -20.95
CA SER A 88 6.90 -5.68 -20.98
C SER A 88 5.97 -4.88 -20.08
N ILE A 89 6.53 -4.28 -19.04
CA ILE A 89 5.82 -3.41 -18.09
C ILE A 89 6.17 -1.93 -18.33
N THR A 90 5.31 -1.04 -17.85
CA THR A 90 5.57 0.40 -17.75
C THR A 90 5.85 0.76 -16.31
N LEU A 91 6.98 1.41 -16.06
CA LEU A 91 7.38 1.96 -14.78
C LEU A 91 7.01 3.43 -14.73
N LYS A 92 6.21 3.83 -13.75
CA LYS A 92 5.95 5.23 -13.41
C LYS A 92 6.67 5.55 -12.11
N TYR A 93 7.69 6.40 -12.19
CA TYR A 93 8.55 6.69 -11.04
C TYR A 93 7.84 7.50 -9.96
N GLY A 94 8.29 7.32 -8.72
CA GLY A 94 7.95 8.20 -7.61
C GLY A 94 8.71 9.53 -7.65
N LYS A 95 8.64 10.28 -6.54
CA LYS A 95 9.39 11.54 -6.37
C LYS A 95 10.90 11.30 -6.49
N GLU A 96 11.39 10.28 -5.79
CA GLU A 96 12.75 9.79 -5.89
C GLU A 96 12.79 8.62 -6.86
N LYS A 97 13.78 8.62 -7.76
CA LYS A 97 13.93 7.54 -8.76
C LYS A 97 14.59 6.30 -8.17
N TYR A 98 15.47 6.47 -7.18
CA TYR A 98 16.25 5.38 -6.60
C TYR A 98 16.19 5.39 -5.08
N ASP A 99 16.21 4.21 -4.47
CA ASP A 99 16.44 4.08 -3.03
C ASP A 99 17.94 4.02 -2.68
N LYS A 100 18.25 3.92 -1.38
CA LYS A 100 19.62 3.77 -0.86
C LYS A 100 20.36 2.52 -1.37
N TYR A 101 19.64 1.54 -1.90
CA TYR A 101 20.17 0.30 -2.46
C TYR A 101 20.28 0.34 -3.99
N GLN A 102 20.06 1.51 -4.62
CA GLN A 102 20.07 1.70 -6.07
C GLN A 102 18.99 0.92 -6.82
N ARG A 103 17.87 0.60 -6.16
CA ARG A 103 16.69 0.04 -6.84
C ARG A 103 15.84 1.18 -7.39
N LEU A 104 15.31 1.00 -8.59
CA LEU A 104 14.30 1.89 -9.16
C LEU A 104 13.04 1.86 -8.30
N LEU A 105 12.51 3.03 -7.98
CA LEU A 105 11.27 3.21 -7.24
C LEU A 105 10.13 3.53 -8.20
N ALA A 106 9.22 2.58 -8.42
CA ALA A 106 8.17 2.75 -9.41
C ALA A 106 6.85 2.08 -9.04
N TYR A 107 5.76 2.67 -9.54
CA TYR A 107 4.51 1.96 -9.77
C TYR A 107 4.60 1.18 -11.07
N VAL A 108 4.26 -0.09 -11.02
CA VAL A 108 4.37 -1.03 -12.12
C VAL A 108 3.01 -1.18 -12.79
N PHE A 109 2.99 -0.93 -14.09
CA PHE A 109 1.81 -1.10 -14.93
C PHE A 109 2.03 -2.19 -15.96
N LEU A 110 1.08 -3.10 -16.09
CA LEU A 110 0.95 -3.97 -17.26
C LEU A 110 -0.22 -3.45 -18.08
N GLU A 111 0.06 -3.00 -19.30
CA GLU A 111 -0.91 -2.27 -20.13
C GLU A 111 -1.43 -1.02 -19.39
N ASN A 112 -2.67 -1.06 -18.87
CA ASN A 112 -3.27 0.04 -18.09
C ASN A 112 -3.59 -0.35 -16.64
N GLU A 113 -3.24 -1.56 -16.21
CA GLU A 113 -3.54 -2.07 -14.89
C GLU A 113 -2.36 -1.80 -13.94
N ASN A 114 -2.64 -1.29 -12.74
CA ASN A 114 -1.64 -0.98 -11.73
C ASN A 114 -1.40 -2.21 -10.85
N ILE A 115 -0.28 -2.90 -11.08
CA ILE A 115 0.05 -4.15 -10.38
C ILE A 115 0.18 -3.93 -8.88
N ASN A 116 0.67 -2.77 -8.45
CA ASN A 116 0.79 -2.43 -7.03
C ASN A 116 -0.59 -2.41 -6.34
N VAL A 117 -1.60 -1.87 -7.01
CA VAL A 117 -2.98 -1.81 -6.50
C VAL A 117 -3.59 -3.21 -6.43
N GLU A 118 -3.37 -4.03 -7.46
CA GLU A 118 -3.89 -5.40 -7.47
C GLU A 118 -3.29 -6.28 -6.36
N ILE A 119 -2.02 -6.09 -6.01
CA ILE A 119 -1.38 -6.80 -4.89
C ILE A 119 -2.11 -6.49 -3.58
N VAL A 120 -2.43 -5.21 -3.33
CA VAL A 120 -3.16 -4.80 -2.12
C VAL A 120 -4.61 -5.29 -2.15
N GLU A 121 -5.27 -5.18 -3.30
CA GLU A 121 -6.67 -5.65 -3.48
C GLU A 121 -6.78 -7.15 -3.24
N SER A 122 -5.77 -7.92 -3.63
CA SER A 122 -5.69 -9.38 -3.41
C SER A 122 -5.23 -9.76 -2.00
N GLY A 123 -4.98 -8.80 -1.10
CA GLY A 123 -4.48 -9.06 0.25
C GLY A 123 -3.09 -9.68 0.31
N LEU A 124 -2.27 -9.46 -0.71
CA LEU A 124 -0.90 -9.99 -0.80
C LEU A 124 0.16 -8.96 -0.37
N GLY A 125 -0.27 -7.76 -0.01
CA GLY A 125 0.53 -6.73 0.65
C GLY A 125 -0.37 -5.64 1.25
N ASN A 126 0.17 -4.85 2.16
CA ASN A 126 -0.47 -3.63 2.65
C ASN A 126 0.04 -2.41 1.89
N TYR A 127 -0.71 -1.30 1.93
CA TYR A 127 -0.16 -0.03 1.48
C TYR A 127 0.97 0.44 2.41
N TYR A 128 1.96 1.13 1.84
CA TYR A 128 3.11 1.67 2.56
C TYR A 128 3.54 3.03 1.99
N PHE A 129 3.32 4.10 2.76
CA PHE A 129 3.56 5.48 2.32
C PHE A 129 4.79 6.12 2.98
N TYR A 130 5.95 5.50 2.80
CA TYR A 130 7.24 5.95 3.36
C TYR A 130 7.53 7.45 3.13
N ASP A 131 7.50 7.90 1.86
CA ASP A 131 7.79 9.29 1.46
C ASP A 131 6.53 10.16 1.39
N GLY A 132 5.52 9.76 2.17
CA GLY A 132 4.20 10.34 2.21
C GLY A 132 3.30 9.91 1.05
N ARG A 133 2.11 10.47 1.04
CA ARG A 133 1.08 10.17 0.05
C ARG A 133 1.41 10.79 -1.31
N ASP A 134 0.96 10.13 -2.36
CA ASP A 134 1.09 10.58 -3.75
C ASP A 134 -0.17 10.31 -4.57
N LYS A 135 -0.06 10.38 -5.90
CA LYS A 135 -1.19 10.25 -6.83
C LYS A 135 -1.86 8.86 -6.80
N TYR A 136 -1.22 7.82 -6.29
CA TYR A 136 -1.76 6.46 -6.23
C TYR A 136 -2.19 6.03 -4.83
N SER A 137 -1.88 6.82 -3.78
CA SER A 137 -2.24 6.47 -2.40
C SER A 137 -3.73 6.18 -2.22
N GLY A 138 -4.62 7.00 -2.80
CA GLY A 138 -6.06 6.76 -2.68
C GLY A 138 -6.51 5.43 -3.29
N ALA A 139 -5.95 5.04 -4.44
CA ALA A 139 -6.27 3.76 -5.07
C ALA A 139 -5.77 2.56 -4.24
N LEU A 140 -4.66 2.72 -3.53
CA LEU A 140 -4.12 1.68 -2.64
C LEU A 140 -4.96 1.53 -1.36
N GLU A 141 -5.47 2.64 -0.80
CA GLU A 141 -6.40 2.61 0.33
C GLU A 141 -7.75 2.00 -0.06
N ASP A 142 -8.27 2.34 -1.24
CA ASP A 142 -9.48 1.73 -1.79
C ASP A 142 -9.29 0.21 -2.00
N ALA A 143 -8.14 -0.21 -2.53
CA ALA A 143 -7.79 -1.61 -2.68
C ALA A 143 -7.72 -2.36 -1.35
N TRP A 144 -7.13 -1.75 -0.32
CA TRP A 144 -7.13 -2.32 1.04
C TRP A 144 -8.55 -2.49 1.58
N THR A 145 -9.43 -1.51 1.35
CA THR A 145 -10.83 -1.59 1.75
C THR A 145 -11.54 -2.77 1.08
N LYS A 146 -11.33 -2.98 -0.22
CA LYS A 146 -11.89 -4.14 -0.93
C LYS A 146 -11.35 -5.47 -0.41
N CYS A 147 -10.05 -5.53 -0.13
CA CYS A 147 -9.44 -6.72 0.47
C CYS A 147 -10.10 -7.10 1.80
N LEU A 148 -10.45 -6.11 2.63
CA LEU A 148 -11.21 -6.31 3.87
C LEU A 148 -12.65 -6.79 3.61
N GLU A 149 -13.33 -6.24 2.60
CA GLU A 149 -14.67 -6.68 2.22
C GLU A 149 -14.72 -8.12 1.69
N GLU A 150 -13.66 -8.54 0.99
CA GLU A 150 -13.50 -9.90 0.46
C GLU A 150 -12.94 -10.89 1.48
N GLU A 151 -12.45 -10.41 2.63
CA GLU A 151 -11.83 -11.22 3.69
C GLU A 151 -10.75 -12.16 3.15
N ILE A 152 -9.83 -11.63 2.33
CA ILE A 152 -8.84 -12.43 1.60
C ILE A 152 -7.40 -12.23 2.11
N ASN A 153 -6.65 -13.32 2.21
CA ASN A 153 -5.23 -13.34 2.57
C ASN A 153 -4.90 -12.50 3.81
N LEU A 154 -4.08 -11.43 3.69
CA LEU A 154 -3.73 -10.56 4.81
C LEU A 154 -4.91 -9.82 5.47
N CYS A 155 -6.08 -9.80 4.81
CA CYS A 155 -7.33 -9.23 5.29
C CYS A 155 -8.29 -10.28 5.87
N GLU A 156 -7.94 -11.57 5.86
CA GLU A 156 -8.76 -12.61 6.52
C GLU A 156 -8.90 -12.30 8.01
N PRO A 157 -10.13 -12.18 8.54
CA PRO A 157 -10.33 -11.82 9.93
C PRO A 157 -9.97 -12.98 10.86
N SER A 158 -9.29 -12.64 11.96
CA SER A 158 -9.06 -13.58 13.06
C SER A 158 -10.38 -14.14 13.59
N GLN A 159 -10.40 -15.46 13.78
CA GLN A 159 -11.49 -16.18 14.45
C GLN A 159 -11.28 -16.26 15.97
N ASN A 160 -10.15 -15.73 16.47
CA ASN A 160 -9.88 -15.70 17.89
C ASN A 160 -10.84 -14.74 18.59
N TYR A 161 -11.51 -15.23 19.63
CA TYR A 161 -12.52 -14.44 20.36
C TYR A 161 -11.96 -13.15 20.97
N CYS A 162 -10.67 -13.14 21.32
CA CYS A 162 -9.96 -11.97 21.86
C CYS A 162 -9.88 -10.79 20.88
N LYS A 163 -10.11 -11.00 19.58
CA LYS A 163 -10.22 -9.92 18.61
C LYS A 163 -11.26 -8.86 18.99
N ASN A 164 -12.32 -9.26 19.67
CA ASN A 164 -13.38 -8.35 20.09
C ASN A 164 -13.04 -7.54 21.37
N CYS A 165 -11.85 -7.76 21.93
CA CYS A 165 -11.44 -7.28 23.25
C CYS A 165 -10.12 -6.51 23.24
N ILE A 166 -9.22 -6.86 22.31
CA ILE A 166 -7.93 -6.21 22.20
C ILE A 166 -8.09 -4.90 21.43
N GLU A 167 -7.63 -3.82 22.04
CA GLU A 167 -7.58 -2.48 21.45
C GLU A 167 -6.12 -2.03 21.33
N ILE A 168 -5.78 -1.33 20.26
CA ILE A 168 -4.48 -0.68 20.08
C ILE A 168 -4.58 0.74 20.66
N ALA A 169 -3.51 1.17 21.32
CA ALA A 169 -3.24 2.56 21.66
C ALA A 169 -1.83 2.92 21.13
N GLU A 170 -1.34 4.13 21.44
CA GLU A 170 -0.08 4.66 20.89
C GLU A 170 1.09 3.66 20.93
N ASP A 171 1.38 3.07 22.10
CA ASP A 171 2.54 2.20 22.34
C ASP A 171 2.19 0.92 23.13
N TYR A 172 0.90 0.57 23.22
CA TYR A 172 0.45 -0.65 23.89
C TYR A 172 -0.84 -1.20 23.31
N VAL A 173 -1.08 -2.48 23.56
CA VAL A 173 -2.39 -3.11 23.42
C VAL A 173 -3.02 -3.32 24.79
N ILE A 174 -4.35 -3.24 24.89
CA ILE A 174 -5.10 -3.42 26.13
C ILE A 174 -6.25 -4.40 25.93
N ASN A 175 -6.51 -5.23 26.93
CA ASN A 175 -7.69 -6.10 26.98
C ASN A 175 -8.85 -5.39 27.69
N SER A 176 -9.89 -5.00 26.95
CA SER A 176 -11.10 -4.36 27.49
C SER A 176 -12.18 -5.35 27.96
N CYS A 177 -11.96 -6.65 27.81
CA CYS A 177 -12.87 -7.69 28.27
C CYS A 177 -12.55 -8.19 29.69
N SER A 178 -13.56 -8.72 30.37
CA SER A 178 -13.47 -9.23 31.74
C SER A 178 -12.83 -10.62 31.88
N PHE A 179 -12.36 -11.21 30.77
CA PHE A 179 -11.69 -12.50 30.73
C PHE A 179 -10.28 -12.36 30.15
N SER A 180 -9.40 -13.31 30.47
CA SER A 180 -8.02 -13.29 30.02
C SER A 180 -7.88 -13.62 28.54
N CYS A 181 -7.03 -12.88 27.84
CA CYS A 181 -6.66 -13.10 26.46
C CYS A 181 -5.20 -13.52 26.36
N ASP A 182 -4.96 -14.72 25.83
CA ASP A 182 -3.62 -15.15 25.47
C ASP A 182 -3.27 -14.56 24.11
N ILE A 183 -2.38 -13.57 24.12
CA ILE A 183 -1.88 -12.91 22.91
C ILE A 183 -0.44 -13.35 22.60
N SER A 184 0.02 -14.46 23.19
CA SER A 184 1.32 -15.03 22.84
C SER A 184 1.38 -15.32 21.34
N ASP A 185 2.51 -14.96 20.72
CA ASP A 185 2.77 -15.08 19.29
C ASP A 185 1.87 -14.20 18.40
N TRP A 186 1.08 -13.29 18.97
CA TRP A 186 0.43 -12.23 18.19
C TRP A 186 1.48 -11.22 17.74
N GLU A 187 1.30 -10.68 16.55
CA GLU A 187 2.24 -9.77 15.91
C GLU A 187 1.57 -8.42 15.64
N ILE A 188 2.21 -7.33 16.10
CA ILE A 188 1.88 -5.97 15.66
C ILE A 188 2.98 -5.46 14.73
N LYS A 189 2.57 -4.95 13.57
CA LYS A 189 3.47 -4.52 12.49
C LYS A 189 3.03 -3.17 11.95
N GLY A 190 4.00 -2.31 11.63
CA GLY A 190 3.73 -1.07 10.90
C GLY A 190 3.53 -1.33 9.40
N GLU A 191 3.46 -0.27 8.60
CA GLU A 191 3.35 -0.42 7.13
C GLU A 191 4.61 -1.05 6.48
N GLY A 192 5.76 -0.94 7.14
CA GLY A 192 7.06 -1.45 6.67
C GLY A 192 7.40 -2.84 7.23
N ARG A 193 8.69 -3.05 7.51
CA ARG A 193 9.21 -4.36 7.97
C ARG A 193 9.21 -4.53 9.49
N GLU A 194 9.22 -3.42 10.22
CA GLU A 194 9.33 -3.40 11.67
C GLU A 194 8.09 -4.01 12.32
N LYS A 195 8.34 -4.93 13.26
CA LYS A 195 7.30 -5.69 13.94
C LYS A 195 7.68 -6.07 15.36
N PHE A 196 6.67 -6.31 16.18
CA PHE A 196 6.78 -6.73 17.56
C PHE A 196 5.88 -7.95 17.78
N VAL A 197 6.39 -8.94 18.51
CA VAL A 197 5.67 -10.18 18.82
C VAL A 197 5.43 -10.23 20.32
N PHE A 198 4.17 -10.38 20.72
CA PHE A 198 3.75 -10.46 22.12
C PHE A 198 4.03 -11.84 22.71
N SER A 199 4.20 -11.89 24.03
CA SER A 199 4.48 -13.13 24.77
C SER A 199 3.65 -13.25 26.06
N GLU A 200 2.65 -12.38 26.21
CA GLU A 200 1.88 -12.21 27.44
C GLU A 200 0.45 -12.76 27.33
N VAL A 201 -0.09 -13.12 28.50
CA VAL A 201 -1.53 -13.28 28.70
C VAL A 201 -2.04 -12.02 29.39
N LEU A 202 -3.00 -11.33 28.76
CA LEU A 202 -3.60 -10.12 29.29
C LEU A 202 -4.89 -10.43 30.05
N ASN A 203 -4.90 -10.18 31.36
CA ASN A 203 -6.15 -10.12 32.12
C ASN A 203 -6.91 -8.81 31.84
N GLU A 204 -8.11 -8.67 32.39
CA GLU A 204 -8.94 -7.47 32.27
C GLU A 204 -8.14 -6.18 32.59
N ASN A 205 -8.22 -5.20 31.69
CA ASN A 205 -7.55 -3.90 31.76
C ASN A 205 -6.00 -3.95 31.85
N GLN A 206 -5.36 -5.10 31.60
CA GLN A 206 -3.91 -5.15 31.47
C GLN A 206 -3.44 -4.68 30.09
N LYS A 207 -2.27 -4.05 30.11
CA LYS A 207 -1.57 -3.53 28.93
C LYS A 207 -0.35 -4.40 28.63
N ALA A 208 -0.10 -4.65 27.35
CA ALA A 208 1.19 -5.09 26.85
C ALA A 208 1.77 -3.98 25.98
N TYR A 209 2.96 -3.49 26.35
CA TYR A 209 3.63 -2.41 25.65
C TYR A 209 4.47 -2.98 24.51
N PHE A 210 4.55 -2.24 23.40
CA PHE A 210 5.40 -2.57 22.26
C PHE A 210 6.23 -1.36 21.88
N GLU A 211 7.39 -1.61 21.28
CA GLU A 211 8.24 -0.56 20.72
C GLU A 211 8.46 -0.87 19.25
N LEU A 212 7.97 0.02 18.39
CA LEU A 212 8.15 -0.03 16.95
C LEU A 212 8.79 1.29 16.50
N ASP A 213 9.85 1.22 15.70
CA ASP A 213 10.37 2.40 15.04
C ASP A 213 9.45 2.79 13.89
N LEU A 214 8.46 3.62 14.20
CA LEU A 214 7.52 4.14 13.21
C LEU A 214 8.02 5.42 12.52
N SER A 215 9.29 5.83 12.75
CA SER A 215 9.82 7.03 12.09
C SER A 215 9.89 6.86 10.56
N ASP A 216 10.07 5.61 10.13
CA ASP A 216 10.16 5.18 8.74
C ASP A 216 8.97 4.31 8.29
N SER A 217 7.98 4.05 9.14
CA SER A 217 6.77 3.34 8.74
C SER A 217 5.60 4.32 8.74
N GLY A 218 4.68 4.22 7.78
CA GLY A 218 3.50 5.09 7.83
C GLY A 218 2.67 4.84 9.10
N ARG A 219 1.54 5.53 9.19
CA ARG A 219 0.81 5.68 10.46
C ARG A 219 -0.15 4.54 10.77
N THR A 220 -0.10 3.48 9.96
CA THR A 220 -0.98 2.33 10.13
C THR A 220 -0.27 1.20 10.85
N LEU A 221 -0.94 0.69 11.88
CA LEU A 221 -0.58 -0.51 12.61
C LEU A 221 -1.54 -1.64 12.24
N PHE A 222 -0.99 -2.83 12.09
CA PHE A 222 -1.75 -4.05 11.81
C PHE A 222 -1.44 -5.08 12.90
N LEU A 223 -2.46 -5.50 13.63
CA LEU A 223 -2.37 -6.55 14.64
C LEU A 223 -2.90 -7.86 14.07
N ARG A 224 -2.09 -8.92 14.19
CA ARG A 224 -2.41 -10.27 13.75
C ARG A 224 -2.31 -11.26 14.89
N ASP A 225 -3.15 -12.28 14.85
CA ASP A 225 -3.07 -13.39 15.79
C ASP A 225 -1.93 -14.34 15.45
N SER A 226 -1.77 -15.39 16.26
CA SER A 226 -0.73 -16.41 16.07
C SER A 226 -0.89 -17.26 14.80
N GLU A 227 -2.03 -17.18 14.12
CA GLU A 227 -2.25 -17.79 12.79
C GLU A 227 -2.02 -16.80 11.64
N GLY A 228 -1.61 -15.56 11.95
CA GLY A 228 -1.39 -14.51 10.98
C GLY A 228 -2.68 -13.84 10.48
N LYS A 229 -3.82 -14.08 11.14
CA LYS A 229 -5.12 -13.52 10.74
C LYS A 229 -5.32 -12.13 11.34
N LEU A 230 -6.02 -11.27 10.61
CA LEU A 230 -6.20 -9.87 10.97
C LEU A 230 -7.12 -9.73 12.19
N VAL A 231 -6.53 -9.30 13.29
CA VAL A 231 -7.27 -8.92 14.50
C VAL A 231 -7.90 -7.55 14.28
N LEU A 232 -7.07 -6.54 14.10
CA LEU A 232 -7.52 -5.18 13.81
C LEU A 232 -6.40 -4.39 13.12
N TRP A 233 -6.76 -3.25 12.53
CA TRP A 233 -5.81 -2.28 12.00
C TRP A 233 -6.24 -0.88 12.45
N GLU A 234 -5.27 0.00 12.66
CA GLU A 234 -5.52 1.38 13.09
C GLU A 234 -4.58 2.33 12.37
N THR A 235 -5.11 3.47 11.90
CA THR A 235 -4.33 4.53 11.25
C THR A 235 -4.37 5.77 12.13
N HIS A 236 -3.19 6.27 12.52
CA HIS A 236 -3.01 7.47 13.36
C HIS A 236 -2.75 8.77 12.57
#